data_AF-A0A4Y2FMC3-F1
#
_entry.id   AF-A0A4Y2FMC3-F1
#
_cell.length_a   1.000
_cell.length_b   1.000
_cell.length_c   1.000
_cell.angle_alpha   90.00
_cell.angle_beta   90.00
_cell.angle_gamma   90.00
#
_symmetry.space_group_name_H-M   'P 1'
#
loop_
_entity.id
_entity.type
_entity.pdbx_description
1 polymer ?
#
loop_
_entity_poly.entity_id
_entity_poly.type
_entity_poly.pdbx_seq_one_letter_code
_entity_poly.pdbx_strand_id
1 'polypeptide(L)'
;MFVSAGPDNIPSELLKVDEPVLVDALHKILVIIWESEKLPTEWEVGSICPIFEKGDQFECRNYRGITLLNTAYKILSNLLFARLQPHTGRVIGNYHCGFRPQRSTVDQIHTLRQILEKTKEYNIKTFYLFIDFKAAHDSIKRDKLLKAMIEFNIPTKLVNLNKASLSNVRCRVKIQNHLSESFTAERGLRQGDSLACLLFNLALEKCIRVS
;
A
#
# COMPACT_ATOMS: atom_id res chain seq x y z
N MET A 1 -16.37 -3.85 12.49
CA MET A 1 -14.98 -4.33 12.37
C MET A 1 -14.11 -3.35 13.15
N PHE A 2 -13.67 -3.70 14.35
CA PHE A 2 -12.84 -2.82 15.18
C PHE A 2 -11.48 -2.65 14.49
N VAL A 3 -11.13 -1.42 14.13
CA VAL A 3 -9.83 -1.13 13.53
C VAL A 3 -8.85 -0.95 14.68
N SER A 4 -7.89 -1.87 14.83
CA SER A 4 -6.86 -1.74 15.85
C SER A 4 -6.13 -0.41 15.72
N ALA A 5 -6.01 0.29 16.85
CA ALA A 5 -5.30 1.55 16.94
C ALA A 5 -3.81 1.38 16.58
N GLY A 6 -3.21 2.47 16.10
CA GLY A 6 -1.78 2.52 15.81
C GLY A 6 -0.93 2.61 17.08
N PRO A 7 0.37 2.95 16.94
CA PRO A 7 1.28 3.12 18.07
C PRO A 7 0.84 4.17 19.11
N ASP A 8 -0.02 5.11 18.70
CA ASP A 8 -0.60 6.17 19.53
C ASP A 8 -1.83 5.72 20.32
N ASN A 9 -2.31 4.49 20.10
CA ASN A 9 -3.51 3.91 20.73
C ASN A 9 -4.80 4.73 20.53
N ILE A 10 -4.85 5.63 19.54
CA ILE A 10 -6.06 6.38 19.21
C ILE A 10 -6.94 5.53 18.27
N PRO A 11 -8.13 5.09 18.71
CA PRO A 11 -9.03 4.29 17.88
C PRO A 11 -9.71 5.16 16.81
N SER A 12 -10.14 4.53 15.72
CA SER A 12 -10.85 5.21 14.63
C SER A 12 -12.17 5.84 15.04
N GLU A 13 -12.79 5.27 16.07
CA GLU A 13 -14.06 5.64 16.66
C GLU A 13 -13.98 7.02 17.30
N LEU A 14 -12.85 7.36 17.91
CA LEU A 14 -12.64 8.69 18.51
C LEU A 14 -12.62 9.78 17.45
N LEU A 15 -12.09 9.49 16.25
CA LEU A 15 -12.09 10.43 15.13
C LEU A 15 -13.44 10.50 14.38
N LYS A 16 -14.35 9.55 14.63
CA LYS A 16 -15.71 9.57 14.09
C LYS A 16 -16.68 10.33 14.98
N VAL A 17 -16.29 10.64 16.21
CA VAL A 17 -16.99 11.64 17.01
C VAL A 17 -16.80 12.95 16.25
N ASP A 18 -17.89 13.47 15.66
CA ASP A 18 -17.91 14.68 14.86
C ASP A 18 -17.76 15.91 15.77
N GLU A 19 -16.62 15.97 16.47
CA GLU A 19 -16.23 17.07 17.34
C GLU A 19 -15.52 18.12 16.47
N PRO A 20 -16.09 19.32 16.28
CA PRO A 20 -15.55 20.32 15.38
C PRO A 20 -14.10 20.70 15.68
N VAL A 21 -13.71 20.68 16.96
CA VAL A 21 -12.35 21.00 17.42
C VAL A 21 -11.34 19.98 16.89
N LEU A 22 -11.67 18.69 16.95
CA LEU A 22 -10.81 17.61 16.48
C LEU A 22 -10.67 17.64 14.95
N VAL A 23 -11.76 17.88 14.24
CA VAL A 23 -11.77 18.00 12.77
C VAL A 23 -10.91 19.18 12.33
N ASP A 24 -11.07 20.35 12.97
CA ASP A 24 -10.27 21.55 12.65
C ASP A 24 -8.78 21.34 12.94
N ALA A 25 -8.44 20.71 14.06
CA ALA A 25 -7.06 20.37 14.40
C ALA A 25 -6.43 19.42 13.36
N LEU A 26 -7.13 18.34 12.98
CA LEU A 26 -6.67 17.41 11.96
C LEU A 26 -6.53 18.09 10.59
N HIS A 27 -7.49 18.93 10.21
CA HIS A 27 -7.42 19.67 8.96
C HIS A 27 -6.20 20.60 8.92
N LYS A 28 -5.93 21.35 10.00
CA LYS A 28 -4.73 22.20 10.11
C LYS A 28 -3.45 21.40 9.95
N ILE A 29 -3.34 20.24 10.60
CA ILE A 29 -2.19 19.35 10.45
C ILE A 29 -2.04 18.89 9.00
N LEU A 30 -3.11 18.45 8.36
CA LEU A 30 -3.09 17.99 6.96
C LEU A 30 -2.71 19.11 5.99
N VAL A 31 -3.17 20.34 6.22
CA VAL A 31 -2.78 21.51 5.42
C VAL A 31 -1.29 21.80 5.59
N ILE A 32 -0.76 21.79 6.82
CA ILE A 32 0.67 21.99 7.07
C ILE A 32 1.51 20.92 6.37
N ILE A 33 1.10 19.65 6.44
CA ILE A 33 1.77 18.54 5.74
C ILE A 33 1.69 18.75 4.23
N TRP A 34 0.52 19.13 3.72
CA TRP A 34 0.32 19.38 2.30
C TRP A 34 1.27 20.47 1.81
N GLU A 35 1.33 21.61 2.47
CA GLU A 35 2.20 22.73 2.07
C GLU A 35 3.68 22.40 2.22
N SER A 36 4.08 21.89 3.40
CA SER A 36 5.49 21.66 3.73
C SER A 36 6.09 20.38 3.12
N GLU A 37 5.25 19.44 2.68
CA GLU A 37 5.65 18.12 2.19
C GLU A 37 6.47 17.30 3.21
N LYS A 38 6.25 17.57 4.50
CA LYS A 38 6.91 16.90 5.63
C LYS A 38 5.87 16.25 6.53
N LEU A 39 6.13 15.02 6.95
CA LEU A 39 5.29 14.33 7.93
C LEU A 39 5.80 14.59 9.36
N PRO A 40 4.89 14.55 10.36
CA PRO A 40 5.28 14.49 11.76
C PRO A 40 6.14 13.25 12.03
N THR A 41 7.17 13.39 12.86
CA THR A 41 8.09 12.30 13.22
C THR A 41 7.39 11.13 13.91
N GLU A 42 6.25 11.39 14.54
CA GLU A 42 5.37 10.42 15.19
C GLU A 42 4.74 9.47 14.16
N TRP A 43 4.52 9.94 12.93
CA TRP A 43 3.90 9.16 11.83
C TRP A 43 4.93 8.36 11.04
N GLU A 44 6.22 8.56 11.32
CA GLU A 44 7.30 7.75 10.80
C GLU A 44 7.35 6.36 11.49
N VAL A 45 6.75 6.23 12.68
CA VAL A 45 6.77 5.00 13.48
C VAL A 45 5.56 4.11 13.19
N GLY A 46 5.79 2.86 12.83
CA GLY A 46 4.77 1.81 12.67
C GLY A 46 5.01 0.63 13.61
N SER A 47 3.94 -0.08 13.98
CA SER A 47 4.05 -1.33 14.75
C SER A 47 3.70 -2.53 13.86
N ILE A 48 4.63 -3.45 13.67
CA ILE A 48 4.45 -4.65 12.86
C ILE A 48 3.91 -5.77 13.75
N CYS A 49 2.70 -6.24 13.45
CA CYS A 49 2.13 -7.43 14.05
C CYS A 49 2.33 -8.62 13.10
N PRO A 50 3.15 -9.63 13.45
CA PRO A 50 3.32 -10.83 12.65
C PRO A 50 2.06 -11.69 12.74
N ILE A 51 1.52 -12.09 11.60
CA ILE A 51 0.39 -13.01 11.47
C ILE A 51 0.91 -14.29 10.84
N PHE A 52 0.76 -15.41 11.52
CA PHE A 52 1.12 -16.71 10.98
C PHE A 52 0.23 -17.05 9.78
N GLU A 53 0.84 -17.41 8.65
CA GLU A 53 0.11 -17.83 7.46
C GLU A 53 -0.02 -19.36 7.37
N LYS A 54 1.10 -20.07 7.21
CA LYS A 54 1.15 -21.53 7.02
C LYS A 54 2.58 -22.06 7.17
N GLY A 55 2.73 -23.37 7.41
CA GLY A 55 4.03 -24.03 7.49
C GLY A 55 4.53 -24.17 8.92
N ASP A 56 5.84 -24.07 9.12
CA ASP A 56 6.46 -24.16 10.45
C ASP A 56 6.33 -22.82 11.20
N GLN A 57 5.82 -22.87 12.43
CA GLN A 57 5.67 -21.72 13.31
C GLN A 57 6.99 -21.18 13.84
N PHE A 58 8.08 -21.94 13.78
CA PHE A 58 9.41 -21.49 14.20
C PHE A 58 10.18 -20.77 13.08
N GLU A 59 9.64 -20.75 11.86
CA GLU A 59 10.25 -20.05 10.73
C GLU A 59 9.63 -18.66 10.52
N CYS A 60 10.43 -17.61 10.68
CA CYS A 60 9.99 -16.21 10.51
C CYS A 60 9.35 -15.91 9.13
N ARG A 61 9.82 -16.58 8.07
CA ARG A 61 9.29 -16.43 6.70
C ARG A 61 7.82 -16.85 6.53
N ASN A 62 7.29 -17.61 7.48
CA ASN A 62 5.90 -18.11 7.47
C ASN A 62 4.94 -17.12 8.16
N TYR A 63 5.44 -15.95 8.56
CA TYR A 63 4.66 -14.86 9.12
C TYR A 63 4.57 -13.70 8.15
N ARG A 64 3.39 -13.10 8.07
CA ARG A 64 3.13 -11.86 7.35
C ARG A 64 3.05 -10.71 8.35
N GLY A 65 3.94 -9.72 8.19
CA GLY A 65 3.94 -8.54 9.04
C GLY A 65 2.90 -7.51 8.62
N ILE A 66 1.80 -7.37 9.36
CA ILE A 66 0.87 -6.24 9.16
C ILE A 66 1.37 -5.04 9.94
N THR A 67 1.48 -3.89 9.27
CA THR A 67 1.83 -2.63 9.94
C THR A 67 0.58 -1.95 10.48
N LEU A 68 0.48 -1.83 11.80
CA LEU A 68 -0.45 -0.94 12.49
C LEU A 68 0.09 0.49 12.42
N LEU A 69 -0.72 1.34 11.79
CA LEU A 69 -0.45 2.75 11.55
C LEU A 69 -1.35 3.62 12.43
N ASN A 70 -0.82 4.78 12.82
CA ASN A 70 -1.59 5.83 13.49
C ASN A 70 -2.86 6.14 12.69
N THR A 71 -3.98 6.30 13.38
CA THR A 71 -5.28 6.58 12.76
C THR A 71 -5.27 7.91 11.97
N ALA A 72 -4.61 8.95 12.49
CA ALA A 72 -4.44 10.21 11.78
C ALA A 72 -3.58 10.07 10.51
N TYR A 73 -2.53 9.23 10.55
CA TYR A 73 -1.77 8.88 9.35
C TYR A 73 -2.64 8.15 8.32
N LYS A 74 -3.54 7.25 8.73
CA LYS A 74 -4.47 6.57 7.81
C LYS A 74 -5.39 7.57 7.10
N ILE A 75 -5.77 8.68 7.75
CA ILE A 75 -6.54 9.75 7.10
C ILE A 75 -5.70 10.41 5.99
N LEU A 76 -4.44 10.79 6.28
CA LEU A 76 -3.53 11.31 5.26
C LEU A 76 -3.35 10.31 4.12
N SER A 77 -3.15 9.03 4.44
CA SER A 77 -2.96 7.97 3.46
C SER A 77 -4.18 7.84 2.53
N ASN A 78 -5.39 7.85 3.08
CA ASN A 78 -6.62 7.82 2.30
C ASN A 78 -6.80 9.08 1.44
N LEU A 79 -6.41 10.26 1.94
CA LEU A 79 -6.38 11.49 1.16
C LEU A 79 -5.42 11.37 -0.03
N LEU A 80 -4.21 10.90 0.20
CA LEU A 80 -3.22 10.67 -0.85
C LEU A 80 -3.70 9.62 -1.85
N PHE A 81 -4.31 8.52 -1.38
CA PHE A 81 -4.92 7.51 -2.23
C PHE A 81 -5.98 8.13 -3.16
N ALA A 82 -6.93 8.89 -2.62
CA ALA A 82 -7.99 9.52 -3.39
C ALA A 82 -7.46 10.52 -4.42
N ARG A 83 -6.38 11.25 -4.09
CA ARG A 83 -5.72 12.18 -5.02
C ARG A 83 -4.88 11.46 -6.08
N LEU A 84 -4.30 10.31 -5.76
CA LEU A 84 -3.44 9.54 -6.65
C LEU A 84 -4.23 8.65 -7.62
N GLN A 85 -5.39 8.14 -7.19
CA GLN A 85 -6.23 7.20 -7.94
C GLN A 85 -6.59 7.67 -9.37
N PRO A 86 -6.98 8.94 -9.63
CA PRO A 86 -7.28 9.40 -10.99
C PRO A 86 -6.07 9.33 -11.92
N HIS A 87 -4.86 9.50 -11.39
CA HIS A 87 -3.62 9.40 -12.17
C HIS A 87 -3.28 7.94 -12.43
N THR A 88 -3.36 7.07 -11.42
CA THR A 88 -3.06 5.64 -11.60
C THR A 88 -4.05 4.96 -12.53
N GLY A 89 -5.32 5.38 -12.56
CA GLY A 89 -6.32 4.82 -13.48
C GLY A 89 -6.02 5.08 -14.96
N ARG A 90 -5.26 6.12 -15.29
CA ARG A 90 -4.80 6.44 -16.66
C ARG A 90 -3.54 5.68 -17.03
N VAL A 91 -2.75 5.31 -16.03
CA VAL A 91 -1.47 4.63 -16.20
C VAL A 91 -1.69 3.12 -16.23
N ILE A 92 -2.39 2.55 -15.26
CA ILE A 92 -2.52 1.10 -15.14
C ILE A 92 -3.46 0.56 -16.24
N GLY A 93 -2.92 -0.34 -17.08
CA GLY A 93 -3.66 -0.96 -18.17
C GLY A 93 -4.90 -1.76 -17.72
N ASN A 94 -5.86 -1.94 -18.62
CA ASN A 94 -7.12 -2.66 -18.32
C ASN A 94 -6.92 -4.14 -17.98
N TYR A 95 -5.75 -4.71 -18.29
CA TYR A 95 -5.36 -6.07 -17.92
C TYR A 95 -5.08 -6.25 -16.43
N HIS A 96 -4.93 -5.17 -15.66
CA HIS A 96 -4.70 -5.23 -14.23
C HIS A 96 -6.02 -5.06 -13.47
N CYS A 97 -6.40 -6.05 -12.65
CA CYS A 97 -7.60 -5.99 -11.81
C CYS A 97 -7.34 -5.83 -10.31
N GLY A 98 -6.10 -6.06 -9.84
CA GLY A 98 -5.75 -5.95 -8.42
C GLY A 98 -5.95 -4.54 -7.86
N PHE A 99 -6.57 -4.42 -6.69
CA PHE A 99 -6.75 -3.16 -5.95
C PHE A 99 -7.35 -2.00 -6.76
N ARG A 100 -8.18 -2.31 -7.76
CA ARG A 100 -8.89 -1.32 -8.56
C ARG A 100 -10.38 -1.31 -8.22
N PRO A 101 -11.01 -0.13 -8.19
CA PRO A 101 -12.45 -0.05 -8.06
C PRO A 101 -13.10 -0.77 -9.24
N GLN A 102 -14.21 -1.46 -8.97
CA GLN A 102 -15.03 -2.15 -9.98
C GLN A 102 -14.29 -3.25 -10.77
N ARG A 103 -13.22 -3.80 -10.20
CA ARG A 103 -12.50 -4.96 -10.76
C ARG A 103 -12.34 -6.02 -9.68
N SER A 104 -12.42 -7.27 -10.09
CA SER A 104 -12.38 -8.43 -9.22
C SER A 104 -11.54 -9.56 -9.82
N THR A 105 -11.25 -10.57 -9.01
CA THR A 105 -10.66 -11.83 -9.47
C THR A 105 -11.57 -12.58 -10.44
N VAL A 106 -12.90 -12.40 -10.33
CA VAL A 106 -13.87 -13.03 -11.25
C VAL A 106 -13.67 -12.50 -12.67
N ASP A 107 -13.40 -11.21 -12.83
CA ASP A 107 -13.14 -10.60 -14.15
C ASP A 107 -11.89 -11.17 -14.82
N GLN A 108 -10.84 -11.42 -14.03
CA GLN A 108 -9.59 -12.05 -14.51
C GLN A 108 -9.81 -13.50 -14.90
N ILE A 109 -10.51 -14.27 -14.08
CA ILE A 109 -10.86 -15.67 -14.37
C ILE A 109 -11.71 -15.75 -15.64
N HIS A 110 -12.70 -14.85 -15.78
CA HIS A 110 -13.53 -14.78 -16.97
C HIS A 110 -12.69 -14.48 -18.22
N THR A 111 -11.83 -13.47 -18.17
CA THR A 111 -10.93 -13.12 -19.29
C THR A 111 -10.02 -14.29 -19.67
N LEU A 112 -9.41 -14.95 -18.69
CA LEU A 112 -8.55 -16.11 -18.92
C LEU A 112 -9.33 -17.28 -19.55
N ARG A 113 -10.56 -17.55 -19.08
CA ARG A 113 -11.44 -18.56 -19.68
C ARG A 113 -11.77 -18.26 -21.13
N GLN A 114 -12.10 -17.00 -21.44
CA GLN A 114 -12.38 -16.60 -22.83
C GLN A 114 -11.17 -16.82 -23.74
N ILE A 115 -9.95 -16.50 -23.28
CA ILE A 115 -8.71 -16.78 -24.03
C ILE A 115 -8.53 -18.29 -24.24
N LEU A 116 -8.72 -19.10 -23.20
CA LEU A 116 -8.61 -20.57 -23.27
C LEU A 116 -9.63 -21.19 -24.24
N GLU A 117 -10.88 -20.74 -24.19
CA GLU A 117 -11.96 -21.22 -25.06
C GLU A 117 -11.67 -20.87 -26.53
N LYS A 118 -11.27 -19.62 -26.80
CA LYS A 118 -10.97 -19.17 -28.17
C LYS A 118 -9.73 -19.83 -28.74
N THR A 119 -8.65 -19.93 -27.97
CA THR A 119 -7.44 -20.60 -28.44
C THR A 119 -7.69 -22.08 -28.76
N LYS A 120 -8.55 -22.75 -27.98
CA LYS A 120 -9.01 -24.11 -28.27
C LYS A 120 -9.87 -24.19 -29.53
N GLU A 121 -10.84 -23.28 -29.70
CA GLU A 121 -11.74 -23.21 -30.86
C GLU A 121 -10.97 -23.11 -32.19
N TYR A 122 -9.93 -22.25 -32.22
CA TYR A 122 -9.12 -22.00 -33.41
C TYR A 122 -7.86 -22.88 -33.49
N ASN A 123 -7.73 -23.89 -32.63
CA ASN A 123 -6.56 -24.79 -32.56
C ASN A 123 -5.20 -24.06 -32.45
N ILE A 124 -5.17 -22.96 -31.70
CA ILE A 124 -3.98 -22.15 -31.46
C ILE A 124 -3.22 -22.75 -30.27
N LYS A 125 -1.97 -23.17 -30.52
CA LYS A 125 -1.07 -23.66 -29.48
C LYS A 125 -0.78 -22.53 -28.48
N THR A 126 -1.19 -22.71 -27.23
CA THR A 126 -1.11 -21.66 -26.19
C THR A 126 -0.38 -22.18 -24.96
N PHE A 127 0.47 -21.32 -24.38
CA PHE A 127 1.20 -21.58 -23.15
C PHE A 127 0.84 -20.53 -22.10
N TYR A 128 0.79 -20.93 -20.83
CA TYR A 128 0.44 -20.06 -19.71
C TYR A 128 1.58 -20.05 -18.70
N LEU A 129 1.95 -18.86 -18.25
CA LEU A 129 2.98 -18.65 -17.23
C LEU A 129 2.34 -17.93 -16.04
N PHE A 130 2.39 -18.57 -14.87
CA PHE A 130 1.96 -17.98 -13.61
C PHE A 130 3.20 -17.52 -12.85
N ILE A 131 3.24 -16.22 -12.54
CA ILE A 131 4.35 -15.59 -11.81
C ILE A 131 3.83 -15.17 -10.44
N ASP A 132 4.49 -15.63 -9.39
CA ASP A 132 4.21 -15.22 -8.01
C ASP A 132 5.39 -14.46 -7.41
N PHE A 133 5.11 -13.34 -6.76
CA PHE A 133 6.12 -12.46 -6.18
C PHE A 133 6.29 -12.75 -4.69
N LYS A 134 7.47 -13.26 -4.32
CA LYS A 134 7.82 -13.44 -2.91
C LYS A 134 7.91 -12.09 -2.19
N ALA A 135 7.18 -11.93 -1.09
CA ALA A 135 7.21 -10.74 -0.23
C ALA A 135 7.07 -9.43 -1.06
N ALA A 136 6.04 -9.37 -1.90
CA ALA A 136 5.89 -8.35 -2.93
C ALA A 136 5.89 -6.91 -2.37
N HIS A 137 5.22 -6.68 -1.23
CA HIS A 137 5.21 -5.36 -0.59
C HIS A 137 6.54 -5.02 0.07
N ASP A 138 7.23 -5.98 0.69
CA ASP A 138 8.49 -5.75 1.42
C ASP A 138 9.69 -5.54 0.48
N SER A 139 9.60 -6.04 -0.75
CA SER A 139 10.68 -6.02 -1.74
C SER A 139 10.74 -4.76 -2.60
N ILE A 140 9.75 -3.86 -2.51
CA ILE A 140 9.71 -2.65 -3.33
C ILE A 140 10.89 -1.72 -3.02
N LYS A 141 11.64 -1.37 -4.06
CA LYS A 141 12.67 -0.33 -4.03
C LYS A 141 12.02 1.04 -4.15
N ARG A 142 12.03 1.81 -3.07
CA ARG A 142 11.31 3.10 -2.95
C ARG A 142 11.81 4.14 -3.95
N ASP A 143 13.12 4.20 -4.19
CA ASP A 143 13.75 5.07 -5.19
C ASP A 143 13.25 4.77 -6.62
N LYS A 144 13.13 3.48 -6.96
CA LYS A 144 12.59 3.05 -8.27
C LYS A 144 11.11 3.36 -8.42
N LEU A 145 10.33 3.16 -7.35
CA LEU A 145 8.91 3.53 -7.33
C LEU A 145 8.74 5.04 -7.56
N LEU A 146 9.48 5.89 -6.85
CA LEU A 146 9.38 7.34 -7.01
C LEU A 146 9.78 7.80 -8.41
N LYS A 147 10.82 7.21 -9.00
CA LYS A 147 11.19 7.44 -10.40
C LYS A 147 10.06 7.04 -11.36
N ALA A 148 9.46 5.87 -11.15
CA ALA A 148 8.32 5.41 -11.95
C ALA A 148 7.14 6.38 -11.88
N MET A 149 6.83 6.93 -10.70
CA MET A 149 5.76 7.91 -10.53
C MET A 149 6.02 9.18 -11.38
N ILE A 150 7.26 9.66 -11.43
CA ILE A 150 7.65 10.82 -12.25
C ILE A 150 7.48 10.49 -13.74
N GLU A 151 7.96 9.34 -14.19
CA GLU A 151 7.85 8.90 -15.59
C GLU A 151 6.39 8.68 -16.03
N PHE A 152 5.51 8.32 -15.10
CA PHE A 152 4.08 8.22 -15.32
C PHE A 152 3.34 9.56 -15.27
N ASN A 153 4.06 10.69 -15.22
CA ASN A 153 3.52 12.04 -15.17
C ASN A 153 2.58 12.28 -13.97
N ILE A 154 2.88 11.64 -12.83
CA ILE A 154 2.19 11.94 -11.58
C ILE A 154 2.67 13.31 -11.09
N PRO A 155 1.76 14.21 -10.65
CA PRO A 155 2.14 15.54 -10.17
C PRO A 155 3.22 15.49 -9.10
N THR A 156 4.25 16.34 -9.22
CA THR A 156 5.41 16.37 -8.30
C THR A 156 5.00 16.51 -6.84
N LYS A 157 3.94 17.28 -6.55
CA LYS A 157 3.36 17.41 -5.21
C LYS A 157 2.99 16.06 -4.60
N LEU A 158 2.31 15.21 -5.36
CA LEU A 158 1.94 13.87 -4.92
C LEU A 158 3.16 12.96 -4.82
N VAL A 159 4.13 13.07 -5.73
CA VAL A 159 5.39 12.31 -5.64
C VAL A 159 6.12 12.66 -4.34
N ASN A 160 6.23 13.94 -3.99
CA ASN A 160 6.93 14.39 -2.80
C ASN A 160 6.21 13.96 -1.51
N LEU A 161 4.88 14.05 -1.46
CA LEU A 161 4.10 13.58 -0.32
C LEU A 161 4.22 12.05 -0.12
N ASN A 162 4.23 11.27 -1.20
CA ASN A 162 4.50 9.84 -1.14
C ASN A 162 5.95 9.53 -0.75
N LYS A 163 6.91 10.34 -1.22
CA LYS A 163 8.32 10.23 -0.77
C LYS A 163 8.42 10.47 0.74
N ALA A 164 7.73 11.50 1.25
CA ALA A 164 7.72 11.82 2.66
C ALA A 164 7.08 10.69 3.50
N SER A 165 5.98 10.09 3.05
CA SER A 165 5.35 8.94 3.74
C SER A 165 6.21 7.67 3.76
N LEU A 166 7.09 7.53 2.77
CA LEU A 166 8.04 6.42 2.63
C LEU A 166 9.44 6.73 3.19
N SER A 167 9.69 7.93 3.73
CA SER A 167 10.99 8.31 4.28
C SER A 167 11.04 8.03 5.79
N ASN A 168 12.24 7.72 6.30
CA ASN A 168 12.52 7.53 7.74
C ASN A 168 11.59 6.56 8.47
N VAL A 169 10.99 5.59 7.75
CA VAL A 169 10.03 4.67 8.34
C VAL A 169 10.74 3.80 9.40
N ARG A 170 10.33 3.96 10.66
CA ARG A 170 10.80 3.16 11.78
C ARG A 170 9.72 2.17 12.18
N CYS A 171 10.10 0.93 12.39
CA CYS A 171 9.19 -0.15 12.72
C CYS A 171 9.58 -0.78 14.06
N ARG A 172 8.58 -1.26 14.81
CA ARG A 172 8.75 -2.13 15.98
C ARG A 172 7.88 -3.36 15.81
N VAL A 173 8.40 -4.55 16.08
CA VAL A 173 7.59 -5.78 16.07
C VAL A 173 6.81 -5.87 17.37
N LYS A 174 5.50 -6.10 17.28
CA LYS A 174 4.59 -6.30 18.41
C LYS A 174 4.12 -7.74 18.44
N ILE A 175 4.47 -8.46 19.50
CA ILE A 175 3.99 -9.81 19.79
C ILE A 175 3.24 -9.75 21.11
N GLN A 176 1.92 -9.95 21.09
CA GLN A 176 1.05 -9.77 22.25
C GLN A 176 1.27 -8.38 22.90
N ASN A 177 1.76 -8.35 24.14
CA ASN A 177 2.05 -7.12 24.90
C ASN A 177 3.53 -6.71 24.85
N HIS A 178 4.36 -7.44 24.11
CA HIS A 178 5.79 -7.16 23.99
C HIS A 178 6.08 -6.40 22.69
N LEU A 179 6.97 -5.40 22.79
CA LEU A 179 7.49 -4.63 21.67
C LEU A 179 8.98 -4.89 21.54
N SER A 180 9.45 -5.10 20.32
CA SER A 180 10.87 -5.15 20.01
C SER A 180 11.50 -3.75 20.06
N GLU A 181 12.83 -3.72 19.99
CA GLU A 181 13.56 -2.52 19.62
C GLU A 181 13.12 -1.99 18.25
N SER A 182 13.26 -0.68 18.04
CA SER A 182 12.95 -0.06 16.75
C SER A 182 14.05 -0.29 15.74
N PHE A 183 13.66 -0.61 14.51
CA PHE A 183 14.56 -0.69 13.37
C PHE A 183 14.04 0.18 12.22
N THR A 184 14.93 0.60 11.34
CA THR A 184 14.57 1.39 10.16
C THR A 184 14.21 0.47 8.99
N ALA A 185 13.04 0.67 8.40
CA ALA A 185 12.62 -0.02 7.19
C ALA A 185 13.04 0.82 5.97
N GLU A 186 14.10 0.40 5.29
CA GLU A 186 14.64 1.09 4.10
C GLU A 186 13.92 0.73 2.80
N ARG A 187 13.23 -0.41 2.79
CA ARG A 187 12.57 -0.99 1.62
C ARG A 187 11.11 -1.27 1.90
N GLY A 188 10.39 -1.54 0.84
CA GLY A 188 9.02 -1.99 0.89
C GLY A 188 8.01 -0.90 1.25
N LEU A 189 6.76 -1.33 1.28
CA LEU A 189 5.57 -0.52 1.56
C LEU A 189 4.90 -1.02 2.84
N ARG A 190 4.28 -0.11 3.59
CA ARG A 190 3.63 -0.45 4.87
C ARG A 190 2.39 -1.31 4.60
N GLN A 191 2.46 -2.61 4.91
CA GLN A 191 1.37 -3.54 4.62
C GLN A 191 0.17 -3.28 5.56
N GLY A 192 -1.03 -3.23 4.98
CA GLY A 192 -2.26 -2.86 5.71
C GLY A 192 -2.77 -1.44 5.40
N ASP A 193 -2.09 -0.74 4.49
CA ASP A 193 -2.45 0.60 4.02
C ASP A 193 -2.99 0.56 2.57
N SER A 194 -4.08 1.27 2.29
CA SER A 194 -4.71 1.32 0.96
C SER A 194 -3.79 1.99 -0.07
N LEU A 195 -3.06 3.03 0.35
CA LEU A 195 -2.06 3.71 -0.46
C LEU A 195 -0.92 2.76 -0.87
N ALA A 196 -0.49 1.87 0.03
CA ALA A 196 0.56 0.90 -0.27
C ALA A 196 0.15 -0.02 -1.44
N CYS A 197 -1.11 -0.46 -1.49
CA CYS A 197 -1.61 -1.26 -2.61
C CYS A 197 -1.58 -0.49 -3.94
N LEU A 198 -1.94 0.79 -3.92
CA LEU A 198 -1.92 1.64 -5.11
C LEU A 198 -0.49 1.89 -5.62
N LEU A 199 0.45 2.13 -4.69
CA LEU A 199 1.87 2.29 -4.98
C LEU A 199 2.50 0.99 -5.50
N PHE A 200 2.10 -0.15 -4.97
CA PHE A 200 2.52 -1.46 -5.48
C PHE A 200 2.10 -1.64 -6.94
N ASN A 201 0.85 -1.29 -7.28
CA ASN A 201 0.37 -1.38 -8.66
C ASN A 201 1.18 -0.49 -9.62
N LEU A 202 1.60 0.70 -9.20
CA LEU A 202 2.48 1.56 -10.01
C LEU A 202 3.85 0.93 -10.21
N ALA A 203 4.45 0.37 -9.16
CA ALA A 203 5.73 -0.33 -9.29
C ALA A 203 5.62 -1.53 -10.25
N LEU A 204 4.55 -2.32 -10.12
CA LEU A 204 4.32 -3.48 -10.98
C LEU A 204 4.07 -3.06 -12.43
N GLU A 205 3.27 -2.02 -12.66
CA GLU A 205 3.04 -1.47 -14.00
C GLU A 205 4.36 -1.03 -14.66
N LYS A 206 5.27 -0.42 -13.89
CA LYS A 206 6.60 -0.06 -14.41
C LYS A 206 7.41 -1.30 -14.80
N CYS A 207 7.37 -2.37 -14.00
CA CYS A 207 8.03 -3.63 -14.34
C CYS A 207 7.47 -4.25 -15.64
N ILE A 208 6.14 -4.23 -15.81
CA ILE A 208 5.46 -4.80 -16.99
C ILE A 208 5.72 -3.98 -18.26
N ARG A 209 5.86 -2.65 -18.16
CA ARG A 209 6.12 -1.79 -19.33
C ARG A 209 7.58 -1.77 -19.80
N VAL A 210 8.51 -2.15 -18.93
CA VAL A 210 9.96 -2.15 -19.22
C VAL A 210 10.44 -3.54 -19.71
N SER A 211 9.61 -4.57 -19.56
CA SER A 211 9.78 -5.87 -20.20
C SER A 211 9.24 -5.88 -21.63
#